data_AF-A0ABD5IS14-F1
#
_entry.id   AF-A0ABD5IS14-F1
#
_cell.length_a   1.000
_cell.length_b   1.000
_cell.length_c   1.000
_cell.angle_alpha   90.00
_cell.angle_beta   90.00
_cell.angle_gamma   90.00
#
_symmetry.space_group_name_H-M   'P 1'
#
loop_
_entity.id
_entity.type
_entity.pdbx_description
1 polymer ?
#
loop_
_entity_poly.entity_id
_entity_poly.type
_entity_poly.pdbx_seq_one_letter_code
_entity_poly.pdbx_strand_id
1 'polypeptide(L)'
;MKAMRLFFCLLLIFILNYVPNHVLAYSYGDPNQEKIAEAYKQMAEKLNQEPPNFSEAKTIFETVQEEIEMHMGEEPVETVLADIKKKDKEATIKDMKKVLVLNIARRLENIEENFDQYETSKRLLAKAFATYEALSPSVQSQDAELDQRLRDEFNKALQSLGNPGLFGVGQKQSNVEQFKKSEQTILSSLQKQFALKSLKVGHFSETATEKKETASSQNEWTDLSKVKNWLPLLVLVAAIVAVVIYAVRRKRN
;
A
#
# COMPACT_ATOMS: atom_id res chain seq x y z
N MET A 1 50.05 -4.02 -14.93
CA MET A 1 48.74 -3.37 -15.20
C MET A 1 47.53 -4.32 -15.21
N LYS A 2 47.62 -5.56 -15.73
CA LYS A 2 46.48 -6.50 -15.76
C LYS A 2 46.03 -6.96 -14.35
N ALA A 3 46.97 -7.25 -13.45
CA ALA A 3 46.68 -7.66 -12.08
C ALA A 3 45.97 -6.56 -11.25
N MET A 4 46.36 -5.30 -11.43
CA MET A 4 45.74 -4.16 -10.73
C MET A 4 44.31 -3.88 -11.21
N ARG A 5 44.02 -4.13 -12.49
CA ARG A 5 42.65 -4.08 -13.03
C ARG A 5 41.78 -5.21 -12.48
N LEU A 6 42.34 -6.42 -12.36
CA LEU A 6 41.63 -7.58 -11.81
C LEU A 6 41.30 -7.39 -10.32
N PHE A 7 42.25 -6.87 -9.56
CA PHE A 7 42.05 -6.53 -8.14
C PHE A 7 40.98 -5.46 -7.96
N PHE A 8 41.02 -4.40 -8.77
CA PHE A 8 40.00 -3.35 -8.75
C PHE A 8 38.60 -3.88 -9.09
N CYS A 9 38.48 -4.76 -10.09
CA CYS A 9 37.19 -5.39 -10.43
C CYS A 9 36.65 -6.28 -9.30
N LEU A 10 37.51 -7.08 -8.65
CA LEU A 10 37.10 -7.94 -7.53
C LEU A 10 36.66 -7.12 -6.31
N LEU A 11 37.35 -6.01 -6.04
CA LEU A 11 37.04 -5.11 -4.94
C LEU A 11 35.71 -4.37 -5.18
N LEU A 12 35.43 -4.00 -6.44
CA LEU A 12 34.14 -3.41 -6.84
C LEU A 12 32.98 -4.40 -6.65
N ILE A 13 33.17 -5.66 -7.03
CA ILE A 13 32.17 -6.73 -6.86
C ILE A 13 31.90 -6.96 -5.36
N PHE A 14 32.94 -6.94 -4.53
CA PHE A 14 32.78 -7.14 -3.09
C PHE A 14 31.99 -5.99 -2.44
N ILE A 15 32.27 -4.74 -2.81
CA ILE A 15 31.53 -3.56 -2.32
C ILE A 15 30.06 -3.59 -2.78
N LEU A 16 29.80 -3.97 -4.04
CA LEU A 16 28.45 -4.06 -4.59
C LEU A 16 27.57 -5.13 -3.92
N ASN A 17 28.16 -6.17 -3.33
CA ASN A 17 27.43 -7.24 -2.64
C ASN A 17 27.28 -7.02 -1.13
N TYR A 18 28.00 -6.05 -0.54
CA TYR A 18 27.95 -5.77 0.90
C TYR A 18 27.00 -4.63 1.28
N VAL A 19 26.45 -3.90 0.30
CA VAL A 19 25.36 -2.97 0.56
C VAL A 19 24.10 -3.82 0.81
N PRO A 20 23.49 -3.76 1.99
CA PRO A 20 22.23 -4.45 2.22
C PRO A 20 21.22 -3.88 1.22
N ASN A 21 20.86 -4.69 0.24
CA ASN A 21 19.76 -4.42 -0.66
C ASN A 21 18.46 -4.55 0.14
N HIS A 22 18.15 -3.55 0.98
CA HIS A 22 16.79 -3.27 1.40
C HIS A 22 16.05 -2.72 0.17
N VAL A 23 15.86 -3.57 -0.83
CA VAL A 23 14.88 -3.31 -1.87
C VAL A 23 13.55 -3.46 -1.15
N LEU A 24 13.06 -2.36 -0.61
CA LEU A 24 11.64 -2.17 -0.39
C LEU A 24 11.03 -2.17 -1.78
N ALA A 25 10.82 -3.38 -2.33
CA ALA A 25 9.91 -3.59 -3.45
C ALA A 25 8.52 -3.27 -2.89
N TYR A 26 8.28 -1.98 -2.72
CA TYR A 26 7.05 -1.43 -2.27
C TYR A 26 6.04 -1.87 -3.31
N SER A 27 5.10 -2.72 -2.89
CA SER A 27 4.10 -3.28 -3.77
C SER A 27 3.12 -2.18 -4.15
N TYR A 28 3.49 -1.34 -5.11
CA TYR A 28 2.68 -0.24 -5.61
C TYR A 28 1.48 -0.72 -6.45
N GLY A 29 1.29 -2.05 -6.60
CA GLY A 29 0.30 -2.62 -7.51
C GLY A 29 -0.48 -3.82 -6.98
N ASP A 30 -0.24 -4.31 -5.76
CA ASP A 30 -1.08 -5.36 -5.18
C ASP A 30 -2.31 -4.72 -4.51
N PRO A 31 -3.52 -4.82 -5.08
CA PRO A 31 -4.72 -4.29 -4.45
C PRO A 31 -5.02 -4.98 -3.10
N ASN A 32 -4.41 -6.14 -2.83
CA ASN A 32 -4.53 -6.86 -1.57
C ASN A 32 -3.50 -6.42 -0.52
N GLN A 33 -2.61 -5.48 -0.85
CA GLN A 33 -1.67 -4.89 0.11
C GLN A 33 -2.09 -3.46 0.46
N GLU A 34 -2.18 -3.23 1.75
CA GLU A 34 -2.52 -1.95 2.36
C GLU A 34 -1.43 -1.62 3.38
N LYS A 35 -0.84 -0.43 3.26
CA LYS A 35 0.43 -0.08 3.93
C LYS A 35 0.28 -0.04 5.45
N ILE A 36 -0.81 0.53 5.95
CA ILE A 36 -1.09 0.66 7.38
C ILE A 36 -1.35 -0.73 7.97
N ALA A 37 -2.07 -1.59 7.25
CA ALA A 37 -2.31 -2.98 7.62
C ALA A 37 -1.01 -3.80 7.65
N GLU A 38 -0.12 -3.57 6.68
CA GLU A 38 1.20 -4.21 6.63
C GLU A 38 2.11 -3.74 7.78
N ALA A 39 2.16 -2.43 8.04
CA ALA A 39 2.87 -1.87 9.17
C ALA A 39 2.37 -2.46 10.50
N TYR A 40 1.04 -2.59 10.68
CA TYR A 40 0.48 -3.24 11.86
C TYR A 40 0.95 -4.68 12.03
N LYS A 41 0.93 -5.50 10.97
CA LYS A 41 1.38 -6.90 11.03
C LYS A 41 2.85 -6.99 11.45
N GLN A 42 3.70 -6.16 10.87
CA GLN A 42 5.13 -6.11 11.21
C GLN A 42 5.36 -5.59 12.63
N MET A 43 4.65 -4.55 13.05
CA MET A 43 4.70 -4.05 14.44
C MET A 43 4.29 -5.16 15.43
N ALA A 44 3.20 -5.87 15.14
CA ALA A 44 2.73 -6.97 15.98
C ALA A 44 3.78 -8.09 16.07
N GLU A 45 4.44 -8.43 14.97
CA GLU A 45 5.56 -9.38 14.99
C GLU A 45 6.68 -8.91 15.93
N LYS A 46 7.14 -7.66 15.82
CA LYS A 46 8.24 -7.13 16.66
C LYS A 46 7.85 -7.02 18.13
N LEU A 47 6.61 -6.66 18.42
CA LEU A 47 6.09 -6.57 19.78
C LEU A 47 5.81 -7.95 20.40
N ASN A 48 5.70 -9.00 19.59
CA ASN A 48 5.55 -10.38 20.08
C ASN A 48 6.88 -11.09 20.36
N GLN A 49 8.02 -10.45 20.12
CA GLN A 49 9.34 -10.99 20.48
C GLN A 49 9.55 -10.99 22.00
N GLU A 50 10.53 -11.78 22.46
CA GLU A 50 10.96 -11.84 23.86
C GLU A 50 12.44 -11.43 23.99
N PRO A 51 12.76 -10.21 24.50
CA PRO A 51 11.83 -9.15 24.91
C PRO A 51 11.18 -8.40 23.72
N PRO A 52 10.02 -7.73 23.91
CA PRO A 52 9.37 -6.97 22.84
C PRO A 52 10.26 -5.86 22.28
N ASN A 53 10.34 -5.78 20.94
CA ASN A 53 11.18 -4.81 20.26
C ASN A 53 10.39 -3.53 19.89
N PHE A 54 10.24 -2.64 20.87
CA PHE A 54 9.57 -1.34 20.69
C PHE A 54 10.31 -0.37 19.76
N SER A 55 11.65 -0.49 19.65
CA SER A 55 12.44 0.38 18.76
C SER A 55 12.13 0.12 17.30
N GLU A 56 12.06 -1.16 16.93
CA GLU A 56 11.71 -1.57 15.57
C GLU A 56 10.24 -1.29 15.29
N ALA A 57 9.34 -1.57 16.25
CA ALA A 57 7.92 -1.24 16.10
C ALA A 57 7.68 0.26 15.87
N LYS A 58 8.43 1.14 16.55
CA LYS A 58 8.41 2.59 16.30
C LYS A 58 8.86 2.93 14.88
N THR A 59 9.98 2.35 14.45
CA THR A 59 10.54 2.59 13.11
C THR A 59 9.56 2.18 12.02
N ILE A 60 8.89 1.04 12.19
CA ILE A 60 7.83 0.58 11.28
C ILE A 60 6.65 1.55 11.28
N PHE A 61 6.18 1.98 12.45
CA PHE A 61 5.06 2.91 12.56
C PHE A 61 5.34 4.26 11.88
N GLU A 62 6.55 4.79 12.01
CA GLU A 62 6.97 6.05 11.37
C GLU A 62 6.88 5.99 9.83
N THR A 63 6.94 4.80 9.22
CA THR A 63 6.76 4.66 7.76
C THR A 63 5.35 4.95 7.26
N VAL A 64 4.35 4.89 8.15
CA VAL A 64 2.93 5.13 7.83
C VAL A 64 2.35 6.34 8.56
N GLN A 65 3.16 7.01 9.40
CA GLN A 65 2.73 8.15 10.20
C GLN A 65 2.14 9.27 9.35
N GLU A 66 2.84 9.71 8.31
CA GLU A 66 2.39 10.80 7.43
C GLU A 66 1.03 10.49 6.78
N GLU A 67 0.83 9.23 6.34
CA GLU A 67 -0.44 8.80 5.73
C GLU A 67 -1.59 8.82 6.75
N ILE A 68 -1.33 8.39 8.00
CA ILE A 68 -2.33 8.42 9.07
C ILE A 68 -2.67 9.88 9.43
N GLU A 69 -1.67 10.75 9.61
CA GLU A 69 -1.90 12.16 9.94
C GLU A 69 -2.72 12.87 8.85
N MET A 70 -2.34 12.66 7.59
CA MET A 70 -2.99 13.29 6.44
C MET A 70 -4.47 12.88 6.32
N HIS A 71 -4.82 11.64 6.66
CA HIS A 71 -6.16 11.12 6.42
C HIS A 71 -7.03 10.98 7.68
N MET A 72 -6.44 10.93 8.87
CA MET A 72 -7.12 10.65 10.13
C MET A 72 -6.84 11.70 11.21
N GLY A 73 -5.92 12.64 10.97
CA GLY A 73 -5.48 13.64 11.94
C GLY A 73 -4.35 13.14 12.87
N GLU A 74 -3.88 14.02 13.74
CA GLU A 74 -2.73 13.77 14.62
C GLU A 74 -3.06 12.83 15.79
N GLU A 75 -4.30 12.87 16.31
CA GLU A 75 -4.69 12.14 17.54
C GLU A 75 -4.38 10.63 17.49
N PRO A 76 -4.72 9.88 16.42
CA PRO A 76 -4.38 8.45 16.34
C PRO A 76 -2.87 8.20 16.37
N VAL A 77 -2.07 9.08 15.75
CA VAL A 77 -0.62 8.97 15.73
C VAL A 77 -0.02 9.23 17.11
N GLU A 78 -0.42 10.32 17.75
CA GLU A 78 0.05 10.66 19.10
C GLU A 78 -0.25 9.56 20.10
N THR A 79 -1.44 8.96 20.00
CA THR A 79 -1.87 7.86 20.88
C THR A 79 -0.96 6.64 20.74
N VAL A 80 -0.70 6.18 19.52
CA VAL A 80 0.17 5.02 19.27
C VAL A 80 1.61 5.30 19.71
N LEU A 81 2.17 6.46 19.38
CA LEU A 81 3.53 6.84 19.79
C LEU A 81 3.68 6.95 21.31
N ALA A 82 2.65 7.45 22.00
CA ALA A 82 2.65 7.52 23.45
C ALA A 82 2.74 6.14 24.10
N ASP A 83 2.05 5.14 23.56
CA ASP A 83 2.03 3.78 24.12
C ASP A 83 3.30 2.99 23.76
N ILE A 84 3.86 3.20 22.57
CA ILE A 84 5.20 2.72 22.22
C ILE A 84 6.24 3.29 23.19
N LYS A 85 6.18 4.59 23.50
CA LYS A 85 7.10 5.26 24.44
C LYS A 85 6.98 4.70 25.86
N LYS A 86 5.77 4.36 26.30
CA LYS A 86 5.52 3.70 27.59
C LYS A 86 5.93 2.23 27.62
N LYS A 87 6.29 1.66 26.46
CA LYS A 87 6.54 0.22 26.28
C LYS A 87 5.32 -0.64 26.65
N ASP A 88 4.13 -0.13 26.36
CA ASP A 88 2.87 -0.84 26.57
C ASP A 88 2.48 -1.57 25.28
N LYS A 89 2.76 -2.87 25.23
CA LYS A 89 2.50 -3.71 24.06
C LYS A 89 1.01 -3.77 23.76
N GLU A 90 0.21 -4.10 24.77
CA GLU A 90 -1.22 -4.32 24.64
C GLU A 90 -1.92 -3.04 24.19
N ALA A 91 -1.55 -1.89 24.75
CA ALA A 91 -2.11 -0.60 24.35
C ALA A 91 -1.66 -0.20 22.92
N THR A 92 -0.38 -0.38 22.57
CA THR A 92 0.11 -0.14 21.20
C THR A 92 -0.67 -0.96 20.16
N ILE A 93 -0.86 -2.25 20.41
CA ILE A 93 -1.60 -3.15 19.50
C ILE A 93 -3.07 -2.75 19.42
N LYS A 94 -3.68 -2.42 20.55
CA LYS A 94 -5.09 -1.99 20.63
C LYS A 94 -5.31 -0.70 19.84
N ASP A 95 -4.44 0.29 19.97
CA ASP A 95 -4.63 1.58 19.30
C ASP A 95 -4.28 1.50 17.81
N MET A 96 -3.32 0.67 17.40
CA MET A 96 -3.15 0.34 15.99
C MET A 96 -4.37 -0.34 15.37
N LYS A 97 -5.04 -1.25 16.09
CA LYS A 97 -6.31 -1.85 15.61
C LYS A 97 -7.39 -0.79 15.39
N LYS A 98 -7.47 0.24 16.24
CA LYS A 98 -8.38 1.37 16.02
C LYS A 98 -8.00 2.18 14.78
N VAL A 99 -6.71 2.44 14.54
CA VAL A 99 -6.22 3.07 13.31
C VAL A 99 -6.68 2.28 12.08
N LEU A 100 -6.59 0.94 12.11
CA LEU A 100 -7.09 0.10 11.01
C LEU A 100 -8.61 0.24 10.79
N VAL A 101 -9.40 0.34 11.86
CA VAL A 101 -10.85 0.59 11.75
C VAL A 101 -11.14 1.96 11.12
N LEU A 102 -10.43 3.01 11.52
CA LEU A 102 -10.53 4.34 10.91
C LEU A 102 -10.11 4.31 9.43
N ASN A 103 -9.11 3.50 9.08
CA ASN A 103 -8.67 3.30 7.71
C ASN A 103 -9.73 2.60 6.84
N ILE A 104 -10.47 1.64 7.40
CA ILE A 104 -11.62 1.03 6.72
C ILE A 104 -12.72 2.07 6.53
N ALA A 105 -13.05 2.84 7.58
CA ALA A 105 -14.10 3.86 7.55
C ALA A 105 -13.90 4.88 6.44
N ARG A 106 -12.72 5.52 6.38
CA ARG A 106 -12.43 6.54 5.34
C ARG A 106 -12.54 5.99 3.92
N ARG A 107 -12.13 4.73 3.71
CA ARG A 107 -12.14 4.11 2.37
C ARG A 107 -13.56 3.79 1.93
N LEU A 108 -14.40 3.28 2.84
CA LEU A 108 -15.81 3.03 2.55
C LEU A 108 -16.57 4.33 2.29
N GLU A 109 -16.32 5.38 3.07
CA GLU A 109 -16.89 6.72 2.86
C GLU A 109 -16.49 7.27 1.48
N ASN A 110 -15.21 7.17 1.10
CA ASN A 110 -14.74 7.60 -0.23
C ASN A 110 -15.35 6.78 -1.38
N ILE A 111 -15.69 5.51 -1.16
CA ILE A 111 -16.43 4.71 -2.14
C ILE A 111 -17.87 5.21 -2.26
N GLU A 112 -18.54 5.52 -1.14
CA GLU A 112 -19.90 6.07 -1.17
C GLU A 112 -19.95 7.37 -1.98
N GLU A 113 -18.99 8.28 -1.75
CA GLU A 113 -18.90 9.57 -2.46
C GLU A 113 -18.60 9.42 -3.95
N ASN A 114 -17.84 8.39 -4.35
CA ASN A 114 -17.38 8.17 -5.73
C ASN A 114 -17.94 6.87 -6.31
N PHE A 115 -19.15 6.46 -5.92
CA PHE A 115 -19.71 5.14 -6.17
C PHE A 115 -19.84 4.78 -7.67
N ASP A 116 -19.95 5.79 -8.53
CA ASP A 116 -20.02 5.62 -9.99
C ASP A 116 -18.66 5.31 -10.64
N GLN A 117 -17.55 5.53 -9.92
CA GLN A 117 -16.18 5.28 -10.38
C GLN A 117 -15.76 3.83 -10.11
N TYR A 118 -16.33 2.87 -10.85
CA TYR A 118 -16.15 1.43 -10.62
C TYR A 118 -14.72 0.98 -10.27
N GLU A 119 -13.70 1.34 -11.08
CA GLU A 119 -12.32 0.91 -10.85
C GLU A 119 -11.72 1.49 -9.56
N THR A 120 -12.04 2.76 -9.26
CA THR A 120 -11.63 3.41 -8.02
C THR A 120 -12.31 2.76 -6.83
N SER A 121 -13.65 2.63 -6.87
CA SER A 121 -14.43 2.03 -5.80
C SER A 121 -14.00 0.60 -5.50
N LYS A 122 -13.75 -0.21 -6.54
CA LYS A 122 -13.31 -1.60 -6.41
C LYS A 122 -11.93 -1.70 -5.76
N ARG A 123 -10.99 -0.83 -6.14
CA ARG A 123 -9.65 -0.78 -5.57
C ARG A 123 -9.66 -0.31 -4.12
N LEU A 124 -10.43 0.72 -3.80
CA LEU A 124 -10.63 1.17 -2.41
C LEU A 124 -11.25 0.07 -1.56
N LEU A 125 -12.23 -0.67 -2.09
CA LEU A 125 -12.87 -1.77 -1.38
C LEU A 125 -11.89 -2.92 -1.13
N ALA A 126 -11.06 -3.26 -2.12
CA ALA A 126 -10.01 -4.27 -1.95
C ALA A 126 -9.02 -3.86 -0.84
N LYS A 127 -8.63 -2.58 -0.77
CA LYS A 127 -7.76 -2.06 0.30
C LYS A 127 -8.44 -2.06 1.67
N ALA A 128 -9.72 -1.70 1.74
CA ALA A 128 -10.50 -1.79 2.97
C ALA A 128 -10.61 -3.25 3.44
N PHE A 129 -10.84 -4.18 2.52
CA PHE A 129 -10.87 -5.61 2.83
C PHE A 129 -9.50 -6.14 3.28
N ALA A 130 -8.41 -5.76 2.61
CA ALA A 130 -7.05 -6.10 3.04
C ALA A 130 -6.72 -5.56 4.45
N THR A 131 -7.23 -4.37 4.78
CA THR A 131 -7.13 -3.81 6.14
C THR A 131 -7.91 -4.67 7.13
N TYR A 132 -9.12 -5.11 6.76
CA TYR A 132 -9.91 -6.02 7.57
C TYR A 132 -9.22 -7.38 7.78
N GLU A 133 -8.57 -7.94 6.76
CA GLU A 133 -7.84 -9.22 6.91
C GLU A 133 -6.75 -9.14 8.00
N ALA A 134 -6.13 -7.98 8.20
CA ALA A 134 -5.19 -7.78 9.29
C ALA A 134 -5.87 -7.75 10.69
N LEU A 135 -7.14 -7.32 10.75
CA LEU A 135 -7.97 -7.35 11.98
C LEU A 135 -8.61 -8.71 12.24
N SER A 136 -8.89 -9.48 11.18
CA SER A 136 -9.66 -10.72 11.20
C SER A 136 -9.18 -11.72 12.27
N PRO A 137 -7.87 -11.99 12.47
CA PRO A 137 -7.43 -12.87 13.56
C PRO A 137 -7.91 -12.43 14.94
N SER A 138 -7.94 -11.12 15.20
CA SER A 138 -8.45 -10.57 16.46
C SER A 138 -9.96 -10.67 16.57
N VAL A 139 -10.70 -10.47 15.48
CA VAL A 139 -12.16 -10.59 15.45
C VAL A 139 -12.54 -12.07 15.62
N GLN A 140 -11.99 -12.95 14.79
CA GLN A 140 -12.24 -14.39 14.81
C GLN A 140 -11.94 -15.02 16.18
N SER A 141 -10.88 -14.58 16.85
CA SER A 141 -10.54 -15.08 18.20
C SER A 141 -11.59 -14.75 19.27
N GLN A 142 -12.40 -13.70 19.05
CA GLN A 142 -13.42 -13.25 20.00
C GLN A 142 -14.83 -13.66 19.55
N ASP A 143 -15.10 -13.61 18.25
CA ASP A 143 -16.39 -13.91 17.64
C ASP A 143 -16.17 -14.35 16.17
N ALA A 144 -16.12 -15.67 15.96
CA ALA A 144 -15.94 -16.26 14.63
C ALA A 144 -17.15 -16.05 13.70
N GLU A 145 -18.36 -15.93 14.26
CA GLU A 145 -19.56 -15.65 13.46
C GLU A 145 -19.55 -14.21 12.95
N LEU A 146 -19.11 -13.27 13.80
CA LEU A 146 -18.89 -11.89 13.39
C LEU A 146 -17.82 -11.79 12.29
N ASP A 147 -16.71 -12.53 12.40
CA ASP A 147 -15.68 -12.53 11.37
C ASP A 147 -16.24 -12.96 10.00
N GLN A 148 -16.96 -14.09 9.98
CA GLN A 148 -17.60 -14.58 8.77
C GLN A 148 -18.62 -13.57 8.21
N ARG A 149 -19.45 -12.98 9.07
CA ARG A 149 -20.42 -11.97 8.66
C ARG A 149 -19.75 -10.76 8.02
N LEU A 150 -18.64 -10.27 8.58
CA LEU A 150 -17.92 -9.12 8.03
C LEU A 150 -17.35 -9.42 6.65
N ARG A 151 -16.75 -10.61 6.45
CA ARG A 151 -16.29 -11.09 5.13
C ARG A 151 -17.43 -11.14 4.11
N ASP A 152 -18.60 -11.63 4.54
CA ASP A 152 -19.79 -11.68 3.69
C ASP A 152 -20.30 -10.28 3.32
N GLU A 153 -20.23 -9.30 4.23
CA GLU A 153 -20.59 -7.91 3.92
C GLU A 153 -19.60 -7.24 2.97
N PHE A 154 -18.29 -7.50 3.09
CA PHE A 154 -17.31 -7.05 2.09
C PHE A 154 -17.60 -7.65 0.71
N ASN A 155 -17.98 -8.93 0.64
CA ASN A 155 -18.40 -9.57 -0.60
C ASN A 155 -19.66 -8.95 -1.19
N LYS A 156 -20.66 -8.62 -0.36
CA LYS A 156 -21.89 -7.93 -0.81
C LYS A 156 -21.59 -6.51 -1.30
N ALA A 157 -20.73 -5.78 -0.60
CA ALA A 157 -20.25 -4.47 -1.03
C ALA A 157 -19.53 -4.54 -2.38
N LEU A 158 -18.74 -5.59 -2.62
CA LEU A 158 -18.05 -5.77 -3.91
C LEU A 158 -19.04 -6.07 -5.03
N GLN A 159 -20.02 -6.93 -4.77
CA GLN A 159 -21.06 -7.26 -5.74
C GLN A 159 -21.94 -6.05 -6.07
N SER A 160 -22.18 -5.17 -5.10
CA SER A 160 -23.02 -3.99 -5.28
C SER A 160 -22.36 -2.90 -6.11
N LEU A 161 -21.03 -2.87 -6.25
CA LEU A 161 -20.35 -1.99 -7.21
C LEU A 161 -20.76 -2.29 -8.67
N GLY A 162 -21.33 -3.46 -8.95
CA GLY A 162 -21.68 -3.90 -10.30
C GLY A 162 -20.46 -4.37 -11.09
N ASN A 163 -20.54 -4.28 -12.41
CA ASN A 163 -19.44 -4.56 -13.33
C ASN A 163 -19.74 -3.85 -14.67
N PRO A 164 -18.89 -2.94 -15.17
CA PRO A 164 -19.11 -2.32 -16.48
C PRO A 164 -19.03 -3.34 -17.64
N GLY A 165 -18.35 -4.47 -17.44
CA GLY A 165 -18.13 -5.47 -18.47
C GLY A 165 -17.08 -5.04 -19.51
N LEU A 166 -16.54 -6.00 -20.25
CA LEU A 166 -15.61 -5.73 -21.36
C LEU A 166 -16.44 -5.44 -22.62
N PHE A 167 -16.46 -4.20 -23.08
CA PHE A 167 -17.34 -3.74 -24.18
C PHE A 167 -18.83 -4.03 -23.93
N GLY A 168 -19.27 -3.97 -22.67
CA GLY A 168 -20.64 -4.26 -22.26
C GLY A 168 -20.97 -5.75 -22.09
N VAL A 169 -20.06 -6.67 -22.45
CA VAL A 169 -20.23 -8.10 -22.17
C VAL A 169 -19.98 -8.36 -20.69
N GLY A 170 -20.95 -8.98 -20.02
CA GLY A 170 -20.87 -9.30 -18.59
C GLY A 170 -21.21 -8.12 -17.67
N GLN A 171 -21.89 -7.09 -18.19
CA GLN A 171 -22.31 -5.93 -17.41
C GLN A 171 -23.25 -6.35 -16.27
N LYS A 172 -23.03 -5.78 -15.08
CA LYS A 172 -23.89 -5.88 -13.91
C LYS A 172 -24.19 -4.48 -13.41
N GLN A 173 -25.46 -4.21 -13.15
CA GLN A 173 -25.89 -2.94 -12.61
C GLN A 173 -25.37 -2.76 -11.18
N SER A 174 -24.91 -1.55 -10.86
CA SER A 174 -24.54 -1.20 -9.49
C SER A 174 -25.77 -1.00 -8.60
N ASN A 175 -25.60 -1.16 -7.29
CA ASN A 175 -26.64 -1.05 -6.28
C ASN A 175 -26.10 -0.28 -5.06
N VAL A 176 -26.23 1.04 -5.11
CA VAL A 176 -25.73 1.93 -4.04
C VAL A 176 -26.39 1.66 -2.69
N GLU A 177 -27.67 1.32 -2.66
CA GLU A 177 -28.39 1.03 -1.42
C GLU A 177 -27.85 -0.23 -0.73
N GLN A 178 -27.52 -1.27 -1.51
CA GLN A 178 -26.86 -2.47 -0.97
C GLN A 178 -25.45 -2.16 -0.48
N PHE A 179 -24.71 -1.29 -1.16
CA PHE A 179 -23.40 -0.84 -0.70
C PHE A 179 -23.51 -0.14 0.66
N LYS A 180 -24.34 0.89 0.79
CA LYS A 180 -24.55 1.64 2.03
C LYS A 180 -24.97 0.74 3.19
N LYS A 181 -25.82 -0.25 2.92
CA LYS A 181 -26.22 -1.24 3.93
C LYS A 181 -25.05 -2.10 4.42
N SER A 182 -24.22 -2.58 3.51
CA SER A 182 -23.05 -3.38 3.85
C SER A 182 -21.99 -2.53 4.57
N GLU A 183 -21.73 -1.31 4.09
CA GLU A 183 -20.89 -0.33 4.75
C GLU A 183 -21.34 -0.06 6.19
N GLN A 184 -22.61 0.30 6.41
CA GLN A 184 -23.15 0.54 7.74
C GLN A 184 -22.98 -0.68 8.65
N THR A 185 -23.19 -1.89 8.12
CA THR A 185 -23.01 -3.13 8.89
C THR A 185 -21.55 -3.33 9.27
N ILE A 186 -20.62 -3.19 8.33
CA ILE A 186 -19.17 -3.31 8.56
C ILE A 186 -18.72 -2.31 9.62
N LEU A 187 -19.05 -1.03 9.42
CA LEU A 187 -18.59 0.07 10.26
C LEU A 187 -19.16 -0.02 11.68
N SER A 188 -20.47 -0.25 11.83
CA SER A 188 -21.07 -0.38 13.16
C SER A 188 -20.56 -1.61 13.94
N SER A 189 -20.36 -2.73 13.26
CA SER A 189 -19.77 -3.93 13.85
C SER A 189 -18.34 -3.70 14.33
N LEU A 190 -17.48 -3.13 13.47
CA LEU A 190 -16.08 -2.84 13.83
C LEU A 190 -15.98 -1.76 14.91
N GLN A 191 -16.80 -0.71 14.85
CA GLN A 191 -16.84 0.32 15.87
C GLN A 191 -17.17 -0.26 17.25
N LYS A 192 -18.16 -1.15 17.32
CA LYS A 192 -18.56 -1.84 18.55
C LYS A 192 -17.45 -2.79 19.02
N GLN A 193 -16.92 -3.60 18.11
CA GLN A 193 -15.89 -4.61 18.39
C GLN A 193 -14.61 -4.00 18.99
N PHE A 194 -14.21 -2.81 18.53
CA PHE A 194 -13.00 -2.12 18.97
C PHE A 194 -13.27 -0.91 19.87
N ALA A 195 -14.52 -0.74 20.32
CA ALA A 195 -14.97 0.30 21.24
C ALA A 195 -14.55 1.73 20.82
N LEU A 196 -14.70 2.07 19.54
CA LEU A 196 -14.43 3.44 19.07
C LEU A 196 -15.59 4.38 19.40
N LYS A 197 -15.27 5.55 19.95
CA LYS A 197 -16.27 6.61 20.22
C LYS A 197 -16.86 7.20 18.95
N SER A 198 -16.06 7.28 17.90
CA SER A 198 -16.41 7.86 16.61
C SER A 198 -15.60 7.18 15.51
N LEU A 199 -16.18 7.09 14.30
CA LEU A 199 -15.48 6.70 13.07
C LEU A 199 -15.13 7.90 12.19
N LYS A 200 -15.46 9.11 12.63
CA LYS A 200 -15.20 10.33 11.86
C LYS A 200 -13.69 10.56 11.76
N VAL A 201 -13.21 10.60 10.53
CA VAL A 201 -11.84 10.93 10.13
C VAL A 201 -11.85 12.27 9.37
N GLY A 202 -10.69 12.92 9.22
CA GLY A 202 -10.60 14.21 8.53
C GLY A 202 -11.09 14.14 7.09
N HIS A 203 -11.88 15.12 6.64
CA HIS A 203 -12.42 15.17 5.28
C HIS A 203 -11.33 15.56 4.27
N PHE A 204 -10.56 14.59 3.78
CA PHE A 204 -9.64 14.78 2.66
C PHE A 204 -10.02 13.84 1.51
N SER A 205 -10.23 14.42 0.32
CA SER A 205 -10.58 13.70 -0.90
C SER A 205 -9.43 12.77 -1.36
N GLU A 206 -9.60 11.45 -1.23
CA GLU A 206 -8.61 10.44 -1.69
C GLU A 206 -8.35 10.55 -3.20
N THR A 207 -9.32 11.02 -3.98
CA THR A 207 -9.20 11.19 -5.44
C THR A 207 -8.05 12.12 -5.86
N ALA A 208 -7.65 13.07 -5.00
CA ALA A 208 -6.51 13.96 -5.26
C ALA A 208 -5.15 13.29 -4.96
N THR A 209 -5.06 12.51 -3.89
CA THR A 209 -3.84 11.77 -3.50
C THR A 209 -3.58 10.62 -4.47
N GLU A 210 -4.64 9.94 -4.92
CA GLU A 210 -4.55 8.86 -5.91
C GLU A 210 -4.15 9.34 -7.30
N LYS A 211 -4.59 10.52 -7.75
CA LYS A 211 -4.04 11.10 -8.99
C LYS A 211 -2.53 11.27 -8.91
N LYS A 212 -1.97 11.53 -7.72
CA LYS A 212 -0.52 11.62 -7.50
C LYS A 212 0.15 10.24 -7.54
N GLU A 213 -0.47 9.23 -6.95
CA GLU A 213 0.01 7.83 -6.99
C GLU A 213 -0.14 7.17 -8.38
N THR A 214 -1.14 7.58 -9.16
CA THR A 214 -1.35 7.08 -10.53
C THR A 214 -0.56 7.90 -11.55
N ALA A 215 -0.37 9.21 -11.35
CA ALA A 215 0.49 10.04 -12.19
C ALA A 215 1.99 9.74 -12.00
N SER A 216 2.41 9.27 -10.82
CA SER A 216 3.77 8.74 -10.63
C SER A 216 3.99 7.42 -11.39
N SER A 217 2.92 6.75 -11.84
CA SER A 217 3.00 5.54 -12.69
C SER A 217 3.09 5.84 -14.19
N GLN A 218 2.79 7.06 -14.63
CA GLN A 218 3.28 7.55 -15.92
C GLN A 218 4.75 7.90 -15.74
N ASN A 219 5.62 6.88 -15.84
CA ASN A 219 7.06 7.07 -15.87
C ASN A 219 7.36 8.21 -16.85
N GLU A 220 7.88 9.33 -16.35
CA GLU A 220 8.22 10.47 -17.19
C GLU A 220 9.18 10.06 -18.33
N TRP A 221 9.91 8.96 -18.12
CA TRP A 221 10.82 8.28 -19.05
C TRP A 221 10.16 7.48 -20.18
N THR A 222 8.90 7.03 -20.04
CA THR A 222 8.19 6.26 -21.07
C THR A 222 7.27 7.11 -21.94
N ASP A 223 7.15 8.40 -21.64
CA ASP A 223 6.40 9.35 -22.46
C ASP A 223 7.18 9.67 -23.74
N LEU A 224 6.82 8.99 -24.84
CA LEU A 224 7.49 9.11 -26.14
C LEU A 224 7.33 10.50 -26.79
N SER A 225 6.48 11.38 -26.23
CA SER A 225 6.30 12.76 -26.70
C SER A 225 7.42 13.70 -26.24
N LYS A 226 8.17 13.34 -25.19
CA LYS A 226 9.27 14.15 -24.65
C LYS A 226 10.61 13.77 -25.26
N VAL A 227 11.21 14.71 -26.00
CA VAL A 227 12.50 14.54 -26.71
C VAL A 227 13.65 14.07 -25.80
N LYS A 228 13.62 14.41 -24.51
CA LYS A 228 14.63 13.98 -23.53
C LYS A 228 14.68 12.45 -23.35
N ASN A 229 13.58 11.74 -23.60
CA ASN A 229 13.49 10.30 -23.43
C ASN A 229 14.14 9.50 -24.58
N TRP A 230 14.49 10.17 -25.68
CA TRP A 230 15.21 9.56 -26.80
C TRP A 230 16.73 9.59 -26.63
N LEU A 231 17.23 10.37 -25.67
CA LEU A 231 18.66 10.54 -25.42
C LEU A 231 19.38 9.21 -25.10
N PRO A 232 18.82 8.30 -24.26
CA PRO A 232 19.44 6.99 -24.00
C PRO A 232 19.52 6.11 -25.26
N LEU A 233 18.49 6.16 -26.11
CA LEU A 233 18.44 5.41 -27.36
C LEU A 233 19.50 5.90 -28.35
N LEU A 234 19.69 7.22 -28.46
CA LEU A 234 20.72 7.81 -29.31
C LEU A 234 22.14 7.44 -28.84
N VAL A 235 22.37 7.41 -27.53
CA VAL A 235 23.66 6.97 -26.96
C VAL A 235 23.91 5.49 -27.25
N LEU A 236 22.88 4.64 -27.15
CA LEU A 236 22.97 3.22 -27.48
C LEU A 236 23.31 3.00 -28.97
N VAL A 237 22.61 3.71 -29.87
CA VAL A 237 22.86 3.65 -31.31
C VAL A 237 24.27 4.14 -31.64
N ALA A 238 24.72 5.25 -31.05
CA ALA A 238 26.09 5.75 -31.24
C ALA A 238 27.15 4.75 -30.76
N ALA A 239 26.92 4.06 -29.65
CA ALA A 239 27.81 3.01 -29.16
C ALA A 239 27.88 1.82 -30.12
N ILE A 240 26.73 1.37 -30.66
CA ILE A 240 26.67 0.30 -31.65
C ILE A 240 27.42 0.70 -32.93
N VAL A 241 27.19 1.91 -33.44
CA VAL A 241 27.89 2.43 -34.63
C VAL A 241 29.40 2.51 -34.39
N ALA A 242 29.84 2.98 -33.23
CA ALA A 242 31.27 3.02 -32.88
C ALA A 242 31.90 1.62 -32.86
N VAL A 243 31.20 0.62 -32.31
CA VAL A 243 31.65 -0.78 -32.30
C VAL A 243 31.72 -1.36 -33.71
N VAL A 244 30.72 -1.09 -34.56
CA VAL A 244 30.70 -1.55 -35.96
C VAL A 244 31.85 -0.90 -36.75
N ILE A 245 32.06 0.41 -36.64
CA ILE A 245 33.16 1.11 -37.31
C ILE A 245 34.52 0.57 -36.85
N TYR A 246 34.68 0.33 -35.55
CA TYR A 246 35.90 -0.26 -34.99
C TYR A 246 36.14 -1.68 -35.53
N ALA A 247 35.10 -2.51 -35.58
CA ALA A 247 35.19 -3.88 -36.10
C ALA A 247 35.52 -3.92 -37.61
N VAL A 248 34.93 -3.02 -38.40
CA VAL A 248 35.19 -2.91 -39.85
C VAL A 248 36.61 -2.39 -40.12
N ARG A 249 37.09 -1.39 -39.37
CA ARG A 249 38.47 -0.88 -39.50
C ARG A 249 39.51 -1.93 -39.11
N ARG A 250 39.25 -2.73 -38.08
CA ARG A 250 40.14 -3.83 -37.65
C ARG A 250 40.24 -4.97 -38.66
N LYS A 251 39.22 -5.16 -39.52
CA LYS A 251 39.21 -6.21 -40.57
C LYS A 251 39.92 -5.78 -41.86
N ARG A 252 40.25 -4.50 -41.99
CA ARG A 252 40.79 -3.87 -43.20
C ARG A 252 42.28 -3.49 -43.08
N ASN A 253 42.84 -3.61 -41.87
CA ASN A 253 44.27 -3.64 -41.55
C ASN A 253 44.65 -5.07 -41.16
#